data_AF-A0A3P7ECS3-F1
#
_entry.id   AF-A0A3P7ECS3-F1
#
_cell.length_a   1.000
_cell.length_b   1.000
_cell.length_c   1.000
_cell.angle_alpha   90.00
_cell.angle_beta   90.00
_cell.angle_gamma   90.00
#
_symmetry.space_group_name_H-M   'P 1'
#
loop_
_entity.id
_entity.type
_entity.pdbx_description
1 polymer ?
#
loop_
_entity_poly.entity_id
_entity_poly.type
_entity_poly.pdbx_seq_one_letter_code
_entity_poly.pdbx_strand_id
1 'polypeptide(L)'
;MERVTPLQKEKNDLIKNLNEAEKQMEKLSKGLETVDERVAELKNNFEMHMKEATQIKIDLDKQQETINVAGTLIDRLSGEYERWQEQIGNLQNEIDCLEKGSLLSAAFVTFLGSESEQVRNEILSKWKELLNLNDFSTLEFCVMETEKLNWSNKGLPTDALSQENAMILFNTTEIPLIIDPSGRASSFLMKHLKDKQVEKVNANDSNFLTQVELAVRFGKLLLIDDVNKIEPTLMNILRKDFSSQGPRRIVQIGEKAVDYNDNFRLYICSKNNLLQLDQASKAAVTLICFSITQTGLASQLHLDAWIGNTN
;
A
#
# COMPACT_ATOMS: atom_id res chain seq x y z
N MET A 1 -93.92 -57.28 -72.43
CA MET A 1 -92.72 -57.29 -71.57
C MET A 1 -91.65 -56.26 -71.97
N GLU A 2 -91.86 -55.45 -73.02
CA GLU A 2 -90.82 -54.53 -73.55
C GLU A 2 -90.78 -53.11 -72.93
N ARG A 3 -91.70 -52.74 -72.01
CA ARG A 3 -91.73 -51.38 -71.42
C ARG A 3 -90.92 -51.19 -70.13
N VAL A 4 -90.42 -52.27 -69.49
CA VAL A 4 -89.82 -52.20 -68.13
C VAL A 4 -88.29 -52.11 -68.15
N THR A 5 -87.66 -52.49 -69.26
CA THR A 5 -86.20 -52.53 -69.41
C THR A 5 -85.50 -51.16 -69.38
N PRO A 6 -86.06 -50.03 -69.85
CA PRO A 6 -85.36 -48.74 -69.80
C PRO A 6 -85.25 -48.19 -68.36
N LEU A 7 -86.34 -48.27 -67.58
CA LEU A 7 -86.43 -47.73 -66.22
C LEU A 7 -85.52 -48.48 -65.23
N GLN A 8 -85.37 -49.81 -65.39
CA GLN A 8 -84.42 -50.58 -64.58
C GLN A 8 -82.97 -50.23 -64.91
N LYS A 9 -82.66 -49.92 -66.18
CA LYS A 9 -81.33 -49.49 -66.59
C LYS A 9 -80.99 -48.12 -65.97
N GLU A 10 -81.91 -47.16 -66.08
CA GLU A 10 -81.76 -45.81 -65.53
C GLU A 10 -81.65 -45.82 -63.99
N LYS A 11 -82.46 -46.62 -63.30
CA LYS A 11 -82.34 -46.82 -61.84
C LYS A 11 -80.97 -47.40 -61.46
N ASN A 12 -80.49 -48.40 -62.19
CA ASN A 12 -79.19 -49.02 -61.91
C ASN A 12 -78.04 -48.04 -62.17
N ASP A 13 -78.13 -47.22 -63.21
CA ASP A 13 -77.14 -46.18 -63.50
C ASP A 13 -77.14 -45.09 -62.41
N LEU A 14 -78.30 -44.65 -61.92
CA LEU A 14 -78.41 -43.70 -60.80
C LEU A 14 -77.86 -44.27 -59.49
N ILE A 15 -78.15 -45.53 -59.16
CA ILE A 15 -77.61 -46.21 -57.96
C ILE A 15 -76.09 -46.37 -58.08
N LYS A 16 -75.58 -46.63 -59.29
CA LYS A 16 -74.14 -46.71 -59.53
C LYS A 16 -73.47 -45.35 -59.34
N ASN A 17 -74.04 -44.28 -59.92
CA ASN A 17 -73.52 -42.92 -59.76
C ASN A 17 -73.58 -42.45 -58.29
N LEU A 18 -74.65 -42.79 -57.56
CA LEU A 18 -74.78 -42.46 -56.14
C LEU A 18 -73.74 -43.19 -55.29
N ASN A 19 -73.54 -44.49 -55.51
CA ASN A 19 -72.47 -45.25 -54.84
C ASN A 19 -71.07 -44.73 -55.20
N GLU A 20 -70.85 -44.29 -56.45
CA GLU A 20 -69.58 -43.69 -56.85
C GLU A 20 -69.36 -42.34 -56.16
N ALA A 21 -70.39 -41.50 -56.06
CA ALA A 21 -70.34 -40.22 -55.33
C ALA A 21 -70.13 -40.41 -53.82
N GLU A 22 -70.84 -41.34 -53.18
CA GLU A 22 -70.67 -41.67 -51.76
C GLU A 22 -69.25 -42.19 -51.48
N LYS A 23 -68.72 -43.08 -52.33
CA LYS A 23 -67.34 -43.55 -52.22
C LYS A 23 -66.32 -42.42 -52.41
N GLN A 24 -66.58 -41.47 -53.30
CA GLN A 24 -65.72 -40.29 -53.45
C GLN A 24 -65.80 -39.39 -52.22
N MET A 25 -66.99 -39.18 -51.66
CA MET A 25 -67.20 -38.36 -50.47
C MET A 25 -66.55 -38.98 -49.23
N GLU A 26 -66.63 -40.30 -49.06
CA GLU A 26 -65.96 -41.02 -47.97
C GLU A 26 -64.43 -40.97 -48.11
N LYS A 27 -63.90 -41.11 -49.34
CA LYS A 27 -62.46 -40.93 -49.62
C LYS A 27 -62.00 -39.51 -49.32
N LEU A 28 -62.77 -38.50 -49.70
CA LEU A 28 -62.48 -37.09 -49.42
C LEU A 28 -62.54 -36.80 -47.92
N SER A 29 -63.54 -37.33 -47.19
CA SER A 29 -63.68 -37.16 -45.74
C SER A 29 -62.49 -37.78 -45.00
N LYS A 30 -62.11 -39.03 -45.33
CA LYS A 30 -60.92 -39.67 -44.77
C LYS A 30 -59.65 -38.91 -45.12
N GLY A 31 -59.55 -38.41 -46.35
CA GLY A 31 -58.44 -37.55 -46.77
C GLY A 31 -58.34 -36.27 -45.95
N LEU A 32 -59.48 -35.64 -45.65
CA LEU A 32 -59.55 -34.42 -44.84
C LEU A 32 -59.14 -34.70 -43.38
N GLU A 33 -59.65 -35.77 -42.78
CA GLU A 33 -59.25 -36.20 -41.43
C GLU A 33 -57.75 -36.48 -41.34
N THR A 34 -57.17 -37.15 -42.35
CA THR A 34 -55.72 -37.43 -42.41
C THR A 34 -54.91 -36.13 -42.52
N VAL A 35 -55.42 -35.14 -43.26
CA VAL A 35 -54.79 -33.82 -43.38
C VAL A 35 -54.91 -33.04 -42.08
N ASP A 36 -56.06 -33.07 -41.40
CA ASP A 36 -56.29 -32.39 -40.12
C ASP A 36 -55.40 -32.96 -39.02
N GLU A 37 -55.26 -34.29 -38.94
CA GLU A 37 -54.32 -34.96 -38.03
C GLU A 37 -52.88 -34.53 -38.30
N ARG A 38 -52.47 -34.49 -39.58
CA ARG A 38 -51.12 -34.08 -39.96
C ARG A 38 -50.87 -32.59 -39.71
N VAL A 39 -51.88 -31.74 -39.87
CA VAL A 39 -51.80 -30.31 -39.52
C VAL A 39 -51.71 -30.14 -38.00
N ALA A 40 -52.43 -30.93 -37.21
CA ALA A 40 -52.34 -30.90 -35.75
C ALA A 40 -50.96 -31.36 -35.27
N GLU A 41 -50.41 -32.44 -35.84
CA GLU A 41 -49.05 -32.91 -35.55
C GLU A 41 -48.00 -31.84 -35.92
N LEU A 42 -48.11 -31.24 -37.11
CA LEU A 42 -47.21 -30.18 -37.54
C LEU A 42 -47.30 -28.94 -36.65
N LYS A 43 -48.50 -28.56 -36.18
CA LYS A 43 -48.68 -27.46 -35.22
C LYS A 43 -47.99 -27.76 -33.89
N ASN A 44 -48.16 -28.97 -33.35
CA ASN A 44 -47.53 -29.35 -32.09
C ASN A 44 -46.00 -29.39 -32.21
N ASN A 45 -45.46 -29.96 -33.28
CA ASN A 45 -44.01 -29.95 -33.55
C ASN A 45 -43.48 -28.53 -33.75
N PHE A 46 -44.25 -27.67 -34.43
CA PHE A 46 -43.89 -26.26 -34.58
C PHE A 46 -43.86 -25.53 -33.24
N GLU A 47 -44.86 -25.71 -32.37
CA GLU A 47 -44.88 -25.12 -31.03
C GLU A 47 -43.71 -25.61 -30.16
N MET A 48 -43.41 -26.91 -30.20
CA MET A 48 -42.28 -27.50 -29.47
C MET A 48 -40.95 -26.89 -29.95
N HIS A 49 -40.69 -26.88 -31.26
CA HIS A 49 -39.45 -26.32 -31.81
C HIS A 49 -39.37 -24.80 -31.63
N MET A 50 -40.50 -24.08 -31.70
CA MET A 50 -40.53 -22.65 -31.38
C MET A 50 -40.15 -22.41 -29.93
N LYS A 51 -40.66 -23.21 -28.99
CA LYS A 51 -40.28 -23.11 -27.57
C LYS A 51 -38.80 -23.39 -27.36
N GLU A 52 -38.26 -24.45 -27.95
CA GLU A 52 -36.82 -24.75 -27.91
C GLU A 52 -35.99 -23.60 -28.49
N ALA A 53 -36.37 -23.07 -29.64
CA ALA A 53 -35.71 -21.92 -30.26
C ALA A 53 -35.76 -20.67 -29.38
N THR A 54 -36.89 -20.40 -28.71
CA THR A 54 -36.98 -19.26 -27.79
C THR A 54 -36.09 -19.44 -26.55
N GLN A 55 -35.99 -20.65 -26.01
CA GLN A 55 -35.14 -20.94 -24.86
C GLN A 55 -33.66 -20.78 -25.21
N ILE A 56 -33.23 -21.33 -26.35
CA ILE A 56 -31.86 -21.17 -26.87
C ILE A 56 -31.53 -19.68 -27.06
N LYS A 57 -32.49 -18.88 -27.57
CA LYS A 57 -32.29 -17.44 -27.74
C LYS A 57 -32.07 -16.73 -26.41
N ILE A 58 -32.88 -17.02 -25.38
CA ILE A 58 -32.72 -16.43 -24.04
C ILE A 58 -31.36 -16.80 -23.44
N ASP A 59 -30.95 -18.06 -23.57
CA ASP A 59 -29.67 -18.50 -23.04
C ASP A 59 -28.49 -17.89 -23.81
N LEU A 60 -28.61 -17.71 -25.12
CA LEU A 60 -27.63 -16.99 -25.94
C LEU A 60 -27.50 -15.52 -25.52
N ASP A 61 -28.63 -14.83 -25.30
CA ASP A 61 -28.63 -13.44 -24.85
C ASP A 61 -27.93 -13.28 -23.48
N LYS A 62 -28.19 -14.20 -22.52
CA LYS A 62 -27.50 -14.24 -21.22
C LYS A 62 -25.99 -14.52 -21.34
N GLN A 63 -25.60 -15.43 -22.23
CA GLN A 63 -24.18 -15.71 -22.48
C GLN A 63 -23.50 -14.50 -23.14
N GLN A 64 -24.19 -13.79 -24.03
CA GLN A 64 -23.68 -12.59 -24.66
C GLN A 64 -23.48 -11.47 -23.63
N GLU A 65 -24.41 -11.28 -22.70
CA GLU A 65 -24.23 -10.36 -21.56
C GLU A 65 -23.01 -10.73 -20.73
N THR A 66 -22.84 -12.02 -20.42
CA THR A 66 -21.68 -12.52 -19.66
C THR A 66 -20.36 -12.29 -20.40
N ILE A 67 -20.32 -12.54 -21.71
CA ILE A 67 -19.16 -12.28 -22.56
C ILE A 67 -18.85 -10.78 -22.60
N ASN A 68 -19.86 -9.92 -22.70
CA ASN A 68 -19.66 -8.47 -22.69
C ASN A 68 -19.02 -8.01 -21.38
N VAL A 69 -19.50 -8.50 -20.23
CA VAL A 69 -18.90 -8.21 -18.91
C VAL A 69 -17.46 -8.74 -18.84
N ALA A 70 -17.23 -9.99 -19.26
CA ALA A 70 -15.88 -10.57 -19.30
C ALA A 70 -14.93 -9.78 -20.21
N GLY A 71 -15.40 -9.31 -21.37
CA GLY A 71 -14.64 -8.44 -22.27
C GLY A 71 -14.22 -7.14 -21.60
N THR A 72 -15.15 -6.45 -20.94
CA THR A 72 -14.80 -5.22 -20.19
C THR A 72 -13.81 -5.47 -19.05
N LEU A 73 -13.85 -6.65 -18.43
CA LEU A 73 -12.88 -7.04 -17.40
C LEU A 73 -11.52 -7.34 -18.00
N ILE A 74 -11.46 -8.06 -19.13
CA ILE A 74 -10.21 -8.35 -19.85
C ILE A 74 -9.55 -7.05 -20.30
N ASP A 75 -10.31 -6.09 -20.84
CA ASP A 75 -9.76 -4.78 -21.25
C ASP A 75 -9.19 -3.97 -20.07
N ARG A 76 -9.82 -4.05 -18.89
CA ARG A 76 -9.27 -3.44 -17.67
C ARG A 76 -8.02 -4.18 -17.18
N LEU A 77 -8.06 -5.50 -17.24
CA LEU A 77 -6.95 -6.35 -16.81
C LEU A 77 -5.75 -6.28 -17.75
N SER A 78 -5.93 -6.00 -19.04
CA SER A 78 -4.81 -5.86 -19.98
C SER A 78 -3.95 -4.65 -19.65
N GLY A 79 -4.58 -3.51 -19.32
CA GLY A 79 -3.85 -2.33 -18.85
C GLY A 79 -3.14 -2.55 -17.51
N GLU A 80 -3.81 -3.25 -16.58
CA GLU A 80 -3.22 -3.65 -15.30
C GLU A 80 -2.05 -4.64 -15.49
N TYR A 81 -2.16 -5.56 -16.44
CA TYR A 81 -1.11 -6.52 -16.77
C TYR A 81 0.15 -5.82 -17.30
N GLU A 82 0.02 -4.86 -18.21
CA GLU A 82 1.15 -4.06 -18.71
C GLU A 82 1.85 -3.32 -17.56
N ARG A 83 1.08 -2.69 -16.67
CA ARG A 83 1.62 -2.03 -15.48
C ARG A 83 2.35 -3.00 -14.55
N TRP A 84 1.80 -4.18 -14.31
CA TRP A 84 2.46 -5.19 -13.48
C TRP A 84 3.74 -5.72 -14.12
N GLN A 85 3.79 -5.86 -15.44
CA GLN A 85 5.01 -6.24 -16.16
C GLN A 85 6.11 -5.17 -15.98
N GLU A 86 5.75 -3.88 -16.10
CA GLU A 86 6.68 -2.77 -15.83
C GLU A 86 7.16 -2.78 -14.37
N GLN A 87 6.25 -2.97 -13.41
CA GLN A 87 6.59 -3.08 -11.99
C GLN A 87 7.53 -4.25 -11.69
N ILE A 88 7.31 -5.42 -12.30
CA ILE A 88 8.21 -6.57 -12.16
C ILE A 88 9.60 -6.24 -12.69
N GLY A 89 9.71 -5.55 -13.83
CA GLY A 89 10.98 -5.08 -14.38
C GLY A 89 11.71 -4.13 -13.42
N ASN A 90 11.00 -3.16 -12.85
CA ASN A 90 11.55 -2.21 -11.87
C ASN A 90 12.01 -2.92 -10.59
N LEU A 91 11.19 -3.85 -10.06
CA LEU A 91 11.53 -4.64 -8.87
C LEU A 91 12.76 -5.51 -9.11
N GLN A 92 12.93 -6.08 -10.30
CA GLN A 92 14.13 -6.85 -10.64
C GLN A 92 15.39 -5.96 -10.59
N ASN A 93 15.32 -4.75 -11.16
CA ASN A 93 16.43 -3.78 -11.09
C ASN A 93 16.73 -3.36 -9.64
N GLU A 94 15.70 -3.16 -8.81
CA GLU A 94 15.85 -2.85 -7.39
C GLU A 94 16.51 -4.00 -6.62
N ILE A 95 16.11 -5.25 -6.88
CA ILE A 95 16.71 -6.45 -6.27
C ILE A 95 18.19 -6.56 -6.65
N ASP A 96 18.54 -6.34 -7.92
CA ASP A 96 19.93 -6.37 -8.39
C ASP A 96 20.79 -5.28 -7.72
N CYS A 97 20.18 -4.15 -7.36
CA CYS A 97 20.83 -3.05 -6.64
C CYS A 97 20.77 -3.20 -5.10
N LEU A 98 20.01 -4.15 -4.56
CA LEU A 98 19.68 -4.23 -3.14
C LEU A 98 20.91 -4.37 -2.26
N GLU A 99 21.85 -5.25 -2.59
CA GLU A 99 23.04 -5.50 -1.77
C GLU A 99 23.92 -4.26 -1.65
N LYS A 100 24.21 -3.62 -2.79
CA LYS A 100 25.06 -2.43 -2.86
C LYS A 100 24.35 -1.20 -2.30
N GLY A 101 23.06 -1.06 -2.58
CA GLY A 101 22.22 0.02 -2.08
C GLY A 101 22.04 -0.04 -0.56
N SER A 102 21.87 -1.24 -0.01
CA SER A 102 21.82 -1.47 1.44
C SER A 102 23.14 -1.12 2.11
N LEU A 103 24.27 -1.52 1.53
CA LEU A 103 25.60 -1.18 2.04
C LEU A 103 25.83 0.34 2.07
N LEU A 104 25.52 1.00 0.96
CA LEU A 104 25.68 2.46 0.83
C LEU A 104 24.79 3.20 1.83
N SER A 105 23.54 2.78 1.96
CA SER A 105 22.57 3.37 2.89
C SER A 105 22.94 3.14 4.34
N ALA A 106 23.40 1.93 4.70
CA ALA A 106 23.91 1.63 6.04
C ALA A 106 25.14 2.48 6.40
N ALA A 107 26.08 2.65 5.45
CA ALA A 107 27.24 3.51 5.65
C ALA A 107 26.83 4.99 5.83
N PHE A 108 25.85 5.46 5.05
CA PHE A 108 25.32 6.81 5.18
C PHE A 108 24.70 7.05 6.57
N VAL A 109 23.80 6.16 7.01
CA VAL A 109 23.13 6.26 8.32
C VAL A 109 24.13 6.19 9.47
N THR A 110 25.16 5.35 9.36
CA THR A 110 26.14 5.14 10.44
C THR A 110 27.12 6.30 10.59
N PHE A 111 27.65 6.83 9.48
CA PHE A 111 28.81 7.74 9.52
C PHE A 111 28.50 9.20 9.23
N LEU A 112 27.45 9.49 8.45
CA LEU A 112 27.27 10.83 7.86
C LEU A 112 26.30 11.73 8.64
N GLY A 113 25.67 11.24 9.71
CA GLY A 113 24.71 12.00 10.52
C GLY A 113 25.23 13.33 11.06
N SER A 114 26.51 13.39 11.45
CA SER A 114 27.12 14.60 12.00
C SER A 114 27.70 15.56 10.97
N GLU A 115 27.85 15.10 9.72
CA GLU A 115 28.53 15.85 8.67
C GLU A 115 27.60 16.85 7.98
N SER A 116 28.21 17.89 7.39
CA SER A 116 27.48 18.86 6.57
C SER A 116 27.04 18.28 5.23
N GLU A 117 25.98 18.84 4.63
CA GLU A 117 25.47 18.43 3.31
C GLU A 117 26.56 18.35 2.23
N GLN A 118 27.52 19.29 2.23
CA GLN A 118 28.63 19.29 1.28
C GLN A 118 29.52 18.05 1.43
N VAL A 119 29.91 17.74 2.67
CA VAL A 119 30.73 16.57 2.99
C VAL A 119 29.98 15.28 2.70
N ARG A 120 28.67 15.23 2.99
CA ARG A 120 27.81 14.09 2.64
C ARG A 120 27.82 13.84 1.15
N ASN A 121 27.60 14.87 0.34
CA ASN A 121 27.58 14.77 -1.12
C ASN A 121 28.93 14.34 -1.69
N GLU A 122 30.05 14.87 -1.17
CA GLU A 122 31.39 14.47 -1.59
C GLU A 122 31.70 13.00 -1.29
N ILE A 123 31.40 12.54 -0.07
CA ILE A 123 31.63 11.16 0.35
C ILE A 123 30.69 10.21 -0.40
N LEU A 124 29.41 10.56 -0.51
CA LEU A 124 28.40 9.77 -1.21
C LEU A 124 28.78 9.61 -2.69
N SER A 125 29.24 10.67 -3.35
CA SER A 125 29.69 10.60 -4.74
C SER A 125 30.86 9.64 -4.92
N LYS A 126 31.85 9.68 -4.01
CA LYS A 126 32.98 8.73 -4.02
C LYS A 126 32.52 7.29 -3.79
N TRP A 127 31.60 7.05 -2.86
CA TRP A 127 31.08 5.71 -2.60
C TRP A 127 30.23 5.17 -3.75
N LYS A 128 29.43 6.03 -4.41
CA LYS A 128 28.67 5.67 -5.62
C LYS A 128 29.59 5.27 -6.76
N GLU A 129 30.67 6.01 -6.98
CA GLU A 129 31.68 5.69 -8.01
C GLU A 129 32.33 4.32 -7.72
N LEU A 130 32.70 4.06 -6.46
CA LEU A 130 33.29 2.77 -6.05
C LEU A 130 32.35 1.57 -6.25
N LEU A 131 31.04 1.77 -6.08
CA LEU A 131 30.03 0.71 -6.19
C LEU A 131 29.40 0.60 -7.59
N ASN A 132 29.73 1.53 -8.50
CA ASN A 132 29.08 1.73 -9.79
C ASN A 132 27.55 1.96 -9.65
N LEU A 133 27.15 2.84 -8.74
CA LEU A 133 25.75 3.20 -8.44
C LEU A 133 25.48 4.71 -8.61
N ASN A 134 25.76 5.24 -9.81
CA ASN A 134 25.71 6.69 -10.04
C ASN A 134 24.30 7.29 -9.85
N ASP A 135 23.27 6.59 -10.31
CA ASP A 135 21.87 7.06 -10.28
C ASP A 135 21.13 6.70 -8.98
N PHE A 136 21.80 6.04 -8.03
CA PHE A 136 21.15 5.55 -6.82
C PHE A 136 20.91 6.69 -5.80
N SER A 137 19.68 6.84 -5.33
CA SER A 137 19.35 7.77 -4.24
C SER A 137 19.20 7.00 -2.93
N THR A 138 20.10 7.24 -1.97
CA THR A 138 20.02 6.63 -0.63
C THR A 138 18.71 7.02 0.08
N LEU A 139 18.26 8.26 -0.11
CA LEU A 139 17.03 8.76 0.48
C LEU A 139 15.79 8.05 -0.07
N GLU A 140 15.68 7.86 -1.38
CA GLU A 140 14.54 7.17 -2.01
C GLU A 140 14.55 5.67 -1.73
N PHE A 141 15.73 5.07 -1.59
CA PHE A 141 15.87 3.68 -1.21
C PHE A 141 15.39 3.40 0.23
N CYS A 142 15.65 4.31 1.16
CA CYS A 142 15.31 4.09 2.58
C CYS A 142 13.94 4.62 3.00
N VAL A 143 13.35 5.55 2.23
CA VAL A 143 12.17 6.31 2.66
C VAL A 143 11.17 6.42 1.53
N MET A 144 9.94 5.97 1.79
CA MET A 144 8.84 6.12 0.83
C MET A 144 8.40 7.57 0.72
N GLU A 145 7.88 7.96 -0.45
CA GLU A 145 7.39 9.33 -0.67
C GLU A 145 6.25 9.71 0.29
N THR A 146 5.42 8.74 0.68
CA THR A 146 4.37 8.90 1.69
C THR A 146 4.91 9.28 3.07
N GLU A 147 6.08 8.76 3.43
CA GLU A 147 6.75 9.07 4.70
C GLU A 147 7.34 10.48 4.69
N LYS A 148 8.01 10.88 3.61
CA LYS A 148 8.52 12.26 3.44
C LYS A 148 7.39 13.28 3.53
N LEU A 149 6.26 13.00 2.86
CA LEU A 149 5.05 13.83 2.94
C LEU A 149 4.50 13.90 4.36
N ASN A 150 4.45 12.78 5.07
CA ASN A 150 4.05 12.77 6.47
C ASN A 150 5.01 13.61 7.33
N TRP A 151 6.32 13.54 7.10
CA TRP A 151 7.27 14.37 7.85
C TRP A 151 7.07 15.86 7.59
N SER A 152 6.86 16.25 6.34
CA SER A 152 6.53 17.63 5.95
C SER A 152 5.27 18.14 6.65
N ASN A 153 4.20 17.33 6.66
CA ASN A 153 2.95 17.64 7.36
C ASN A 153 3.12 17.81 8.87
N LYS A 154 4.12 17.15 9.47
CA LYS A 154 4.47 17.28 10.90
C LYS A 154 5.45 18.42 11.17
N GLY A 155 5.84 19.19 10.16
CA GLY A 155 6.65 20.41 10.27
C GLY A 155 8.14 20.20 10.05
N LEU A 156 8.57 19.05 9.50
CA LEU A 156 9.94 18.91 9.03
C LEU A 156 10.12 19.71 7.73
N PRO A 157 11.18 20.53 7.60
CA PRO A 157 11.48 21.18 6.33
C PRO A 157 11.71 20.18 5.18
N THR A 158 11.38 20.59 3.96
CA THR A 158 11.49 19.74 2.75
C THR A 158 12.86 19.81 2.07
N ASP A 159 13.84 20.47 2.67
CA ASP A 159 15.20 20.50 2.14
C ASP A 159 15.91 19.14 2.31
N ALA A 160 16.88 18.88 1.44
CA ALA A 160 17.59 17.60 1.38
C ALA A 160 18.20 17.20 2.73
N LEU A 161 18.90 18.12 3.41
CA LEU A 161 19.53 17.84 4.70
C LEU A 161 18.50 17.43 5.77
N SER A 162 17.37 18.13 5.86
CA SER A 162 16.31 17.79 6.83
C SER A 162 15.72 16.41 6.57
N GLN A 163 15.47 16.06 5.31
CA GLN A 163 14.94 14.75 4.91
C GLN A 163 15.94 13.62 5.17
N GLU A 164 17.22 13.84 4.83
CA GLU A 164 18.31 12.90 5.16
C GLU A 164 18.46 12.73 6.67
N ASN A 165 18.40 13.81 7.45
CA ASN A 165 18.49 13.73 8.91
C ASN A 165 17.33 12.92 9.49
N ALA A 166 16.11 13.08 8.97
CA ALA A 166 14.97 12.26 9.36
C ALA A 166 15.16 10.78 8.96
N MET A 167 15.69 10.50 7.76
CA MET A 167 16.05 9.15 7.35
C MET A 167 17.03 8.51 8.35
N ILE A 168 18.09 9.21 8.74
CA ILE A 168 19.07 8.70 9.72
C ILE A 168 18.40 8.49 11.09
N LEU A 169 17.58 9.44 11.52
CA LEU A 169 16.89 9.43 12.81
C LEU A 169 15.97 8.22 13.01
N PHE A 170 15.31 7.77 11.94
CA PHE A 170 14.36 6.65 11.99
C PHE A 170 14.96 5.31 11.58
N ASN A 171 16.12 5.29 10.92
CA ASN A 171 16.81 4.06 10.51
C ASN A 171 18.04 3.70 11.35
N THR A 172 18.39 4.50 12.37
CA THR A 172 19.47 4.16 13.30
C THR A 172 19.04 3.15 14.37
N THR A 173 19.98 2.34 14.84
CA THR A 173 19.75 1.36 15.91
C THR A 173 20.17 1.88 17.29
N GLU A 174 21.19 2.74 17.32
CA GLU A 174 21.70 3.43 18.49
C GLU A 174 20.77 4.59 18.86
N ILE A 175 20.96 5.13 20.06
CA ILE A 175 20.13 6.25 20.51
C ILE A 175 20.59 7.51 19.77
N PRO A 176 19.69 8.22 19.06
CA PRO A 176 20.05 9.43 18.34
C PRO A 176 20.24 10.60 19.30
N LEU A 177 21.37 11.27 19.15
CA LEU A 177 21.69 12.56 19.75
C LEU A 177 21.62 13.63 18.68
N ILE A 178 20.58 14.46 18.77
CA ILE A 178 20.25 15.50 17.81
C ILE A 178 20.83 16.82 18.29
N ILE A 179 21.72 17.41 17.49
CA ILE A 179 22.19 18.77 17.68
C ILE A 179 21.31 19.69 16.84
N ASP A 180 20.48 20.48 17.49
CA ASP A 180 19.53 21.39 16.86
C ASP A 180 19.34 22.67 17.70
N PRO A 181 20.09 23.75 17.41
CA PRO A 181 19.93 25.05 18.07
C PRO A 181 18.54 25.66 17.92
N SER A 182 17.86 25.33 16.82
CA SER A 182 16.56 25.91 16.49
C SER A 182 15.42 25.24 17.25
N GLY A 183 15.64 24.05 17.80
CA GLY A 183 14.62 23.25 18.50
C GLY A 183 13.51 22.69 17.59
N ARG A 184 13.66 22.80 16.27
CA ARG A 184 12.72 22.30 15.26
C ARG A 184 12.59 20.78 15.28
N ALA A 185 13.70 20.05 15.36
CA ALA A 185 13.71 18.59 15.43
C ALA A 185 12.94 18.08 16.65
N SER A 186 13.12 18.71 17.82
CA SER A 186 12.36 18.37 19.03
C SER A 186 10.85 18.59 18.83
N SER A 187 10.47 19.69 18.18
CA SER A 187 9.07 20.03 17.90
C SER A 187 8.44 19.11 16.87
N PHE A 188 9.20 18.75 15.83
CA PHE A 188 8.84 17.77 14.81
C PHE A 188 8.60 16.39 15.44
N LEU A 189 9.54 15.89 16.25
CA LEU A 189 9.42 14.61 16.93
C LEU A 189 8.18 14.53 17.83
N MET A 190 7.91 15.59 18.60
CA MET A 190 6.69 15.67 19.42
C MET A 190 5.41 15.57 18.60
N LYS A 191 5.37 16.19 17.40
CA LYS A 191 4.21 16.14 16.50
C LYS A 191 4.09 14.79 15.78
N HIS A 192 5.21 14.23 15.34
CA HIS A 192 5.26 12.98 14.59
C HIS A 192 4.94 11.77 15.48
N LEU A 193 5.43 11.78 16.72
CA LEU A 193 5.28 10.68 17.68
C LEU A 193 4.12 10.86 18.66
N LYS A 194 3.25 11.85 18.43
CA LYS A 194 2.12 12.17 19.30
C LYS A 194 1.23 10.95 19.59
N ASP A 195 0.98 10.13 18.57
CA ASP A 195 0.13 8.95 18.68
C ASP A 195 0.78 7.81 19.50
N LYS A 196 2.10 7.84 19.67
CA LYS A 196 2.88 6.89 20.49
C LYS A 196 3.09 7.37 21.93
N GLN A 197 2.40 8.42 22.36
CA GLN A 197 2.48 8.99 23.72
C GLN A 197 3.91 9.36 24.13
N VAL A 198 4.61 10.11 23.28
CA VAL A 198 5.94 10.65 23.59
C VAL A 198 5.89 11.58 24.81
N GLU A 199 6.78 11.36 25.78
CA GLU A 199 7.00 12.23 26.93
C GLU A 199 8.25 13.08 26.72
N LYS A 200 8.11 14.39 26.91
CA LYS A 200 9.21 15.35 26.83
C LYS A 200 9.70 15.70 28.23
N VAL A 201 11.00 15.59 28.43
CA VAL A 201 11.66 15.86 29.72
C VAL A 201 12.82 16.82 29.50
N ASN A 202 12.99 17.80 30.39
CA ASN A 202 14.17 18.67 30.37
C ASN A 202 15.30 18.03 31.18
N ALA A 203 16.51 18.03 30.64
CA ALA A 203 17.69 17.49 31.31
C ALA A 203 18.00 18.15 32.66
N ASN A 204 17.57 19.40 32.86
CA ASN A 204 17.81 20.17 34.09
C ASN A 204 16.66 20.06 35.11
N ASP A 205 15.63 19.25 34.85
CA ASP A 205 14.54 19.05 35.80
C ASP A 205 15.05 18.29 37.04
N SER A 206 14.71 18.77 38.23
CA SER A 206 14.91 18.08 39.51
C SER A 206 14.44 16.63 39.52
N ASN A 207 13.38 16.31 38.77
CA ASN A 207 12.80 14.97 38.68
C ASN A 207 13.31 14.13 37.49
N PHE A 208 14.32 14.64 36.76
CA PHE A 208 14.85 14.04 35.53
C PHE A 208 15.10 12.53 35.65
N LEU A 209 15.90 12.11 36.62
CA LEU A 209 16.24 10.69 36.80
C LEU A 209 15.02 9.83 37.10
N THR A 210 14.10 10.32 37.93
CA THR A 210 12.86 9.60 38.26
C THR A 210 11.99 9.41 37.02
N GLN A 211 11.87 10.42 36.16
CA GLN A 211 11.12 10.33 34.92
C GLN A 211 11.76 9.34 33.94
N VAL A 212 13.10 9.33 33.82
CA VAL A 212 13.83 8.35 33.00
C VAL A 212 13.60 6.93 33.52
N GLU A 213 13.73 6.69 34.83
CA GLU A 213 13.49 5.38 35.45
C GLU A 213 12.08 4.86 35.15
N LEU A 214 11.05 5.71 35.29
CA LEU A 214 9.67 5.34 35.01
C LEU A 214 9.45 5.07 33.52
N ALA A 215 10.02 5.90 32.64
CA ALA A 215 9.91 5.71 31.19
C ALA A 215 10.53 4.38 30.74
N VAL A 216 11.71 4.04 31.25
CA VAL A 216 12.39 2.76 30.99
C VAL A 216 11.56 1.58 31.47
N ARG A 217 11.03 1.64 32.70
CA ARG A 217 10.22 0.56 33.28
C ARG A 217 8.93 0.31 32.51
N PHE A 218 8.25 1.37 32.10
CA PHE A 218 6.95 1.28 31.42
C PHE A 218 7.06 1.21 29.89
N GLY A 219 8.26 1.25 29.32
CA GLY A 219 8.46 1.15 27.87
C GLY A 219 7.95 2.37 27.11
N LYS A 220 8.05 3.56 27.70
CA LYS A 220 7.59 4.80 27.07
C LYS A 220 8.58 5.30 26.02
N LEU A 221 8.09 6.15 25.12
CA LEU A 221 8.94 6.91 24.21
C LEU A 221 9.33 8.22 24.90
N LEU A 222 10.62 8.40 25.19
CA LEU A 222 11.13 9.56 25.91
C LEU A 222 11.94 10.47 24.99
N LEU A 223 11.67 11.77 25.06
CA LEU A 223 12.46 12.83 24.43
C LEU A 223 13.12 13.67 25.53
N ILE A 224 14.44 13.56 25.67
CA ILE A 224 15.21 14.44 26.55
C ILE A 224 15.61 15.68 25.76
N ASP A 225 15.13 16.84 26.18
CA ASP A 225 15.41 18.12 25.54
C ASP A 225 16.41 18.94 26.34
N ASP A 226 17.11 19.81 25.61
CA ASP A 226 18.08 20.79 26.14
C ASP A 226 19.27 20.17 26.92
N VAL A 227 19.81 19.07 26.39
CA VAL A 227 20.97 18.40 26.98
C VAL A 227 22.24 19.21 26.77
N ASN A 228 22.88 19.63 27.85
CA ASN A 228 24.17 20.31 27.84
C ASN A 228 25.38 19.38 28.06
N LYS A 229 25.13 18.19 28.61
CA LYS A 229 26.11 17.12 28.82
C LYS A 229 25.37 15.78 28.95
N ILE A 230 25.99 14.69 28.50
CA ILE A 230 25.43 13.36 28.74
C ILE A 230 25.66 12.99 30.21
N GLU A 231 24.59 12.81 30.97
CA GLU A 231 24.70 12.38 32.36
C GLU A 231 25.27 10.96 32.43
N PRO A 232 26.30 10.68 33.27
CA PRO A 232 26.91 9.36 33.37
C PRO A 232 25.91 8.24 33.72
N THR A 233 24.83 8.57 34.41
CA THR A 233 23.75 7.63 34.77
C THR A 233 23.00 7.08 33.55
N LEU A 234 23.01 7.79 32.41
CA LEU A 234 22.38 7.35 31.16
C LEU A 234 23.27 6.39 30.38
N MET A 235 24.58 6.32 30.66
CA MET A 235 25.53 5.58 29.83
C MET A 235 25.21 4.09 29.70
N ASN A 236 24.67 3.46 30.76
CA ASN A 236 24.26 2.06 30.70
C ASN A 236 23.07 1.85 29.76
N ILE A 237 22.16 2.83 29.67
CA ILE A 237 21.05 2.82 28.71
C ILE A 237 21.60 3.03 27.28
N LEU A 238 22.47 4.03 27.09
CA LEU A 238 23.05 4.36 25.79
C LEU A 238 23.85 3.19 25.19
N ARG A 239 24.66 2.53 26.02
CA ARG A 239 25.45 1.35 25.63
C ARG A 239 24.64 0.06 25.53
N LYS A 240 23.37 0.08 25.94
CA LYS A 240 22.53 -1.12 26.06
C LYS A 240 23.18 -2.18 26.97
N ASP A 241 23.82 -1.72 28.05
CA ASP A 241 24.48 -2.58 29.04
C ASP A 241 23.44 -3.14 30.01
N PHE A 242 22.98 -4.35 29.70
CA PHE A 242 21.89 -5.02 30.40
C PHE A 242 22.37 -6.28 31.10
N SER A 243 21.89 -6.47 32.32
CA SER A 243 21.99 -7.74 33.04
C SER A 243 20.70 -8.54 32.85
N SER A 244 20.81 -9.86 32.78
CA SER A 244 19.64 -10.75 32.66
C SER A 244 19.26 -11.28 34.04
N GLN A 245 17.99 -11.12 34.43
CA GLN A 245 17.39 -11.81 35.57
C GLN A 245 16.22 -12.66 35.08
N GLY A 246 16.51 -13.93 34.80
CA GLY A 246 15.56 -14.83 34.14
C GLY A 246 15.21 -14.31 32.73
N PRO A 247 13.91 -14.16 32.39
CA PRO A 247 13.51 -13.62 31.09
C PRO A 247 13.56 -12.09 31.01
N ARG A 248 13.80 -11.39 32.12
CA ARG A 248 13.79 -9.92 32.18
C ARG A 248 15.19 -9.37 31.97
N ARG A 249 15.26 -8.26 31.24
CA ARG A 249 16.47 -7.43 31.12
C ARG A 249 16.43 -6.33 32.17
N ILE A 250 17.55 -6.05 32.80
CA ILE A 250 17.69 -5.03 33.84
C ILE A 250 18.83 -4.10 33.47
N VAL A 251 18.58 -2.80 33.57
CA VAL A 251 19.58 -1.74 33.39
C VAL A 251 19.80 -1.02 34.70
N GLN A 252 21.06 -0.69 35.00
CA GLN A 252 21.42 0.09 36.17
C GLN A 252 21.34 1.59 35.84
N ILE A 253 20.49 2.33 36.54
CA ILE A 253 20.34 3.79 36.40
C ILE A 253 20.70 4.43 37.74
N GLY A 254 21.91 5.01 37.81
CA GLY A 254 22.47 5.47 39.08
C GLY A 254 22.64 4.29 40.06
N GLU A 255 21.98 4.37 41.22
CA GLU A 255 22.02 3.32 42.24
C GLU A 255 20.89 2.29 42.09
N LYS A 256 19.92 2.50 41.21
CA LYS A 256 18.76 1.61 41.07
C LYS A 256 18.91 0.65 39.89
N ALA A 257 18.58 -0.62 40.16
CA ALA A 257 18.31 -1.61 39.13
C ALA A 257 16.87 -1.45 38.62
N VAL A 258 16.69 -1.23 37.33
CA VAL A 258 15.38 -1.01 36.70
C VAL A 258 15.13 -2.07 35.63
N ASP A 259 13.98 -2.73 35.71
CA ASP A 259 13.49 -3.62 34.65
C ASP A 259 13.41 -2.83 33.33
N TYR A 260 14.19 -3.25 32.33
CA TYR A 260 14.22 -2.65 31.01
C TYR A 260 13.07 -3.20 30.17
N ASN A 261 12.20 -2.31 29.70
CA ASN A 261 11.12 -2.68 28.79
C ASN A 261 11.57 -2.54 27.33
N ASP A 262 11.39 -3.59 26.55
CA ASP A 262 11.85 -3.68 25.16
C ASP A 262 11.17 -2.65 24.22
N ASN A 263 10.01 -2.11 24.61
CA ASN A 263 9.31 -1.06 23.88
C ASN A 263 9.88 0.34 24.16
N PHE A 264 10.74 0.51 25.16
CA PHE A 264 11.37 1.79 25.47
C PHE A 264 12.16 2.33 24.27
N ARG A 265 11.99 3.61 23.97
CA ARG A 265 12.72 4.33 22.92
C ARG A 265 13.11 5.70 23.46
N LEU A 266 14.34 6.13 23.15
CA LEU A 266 14.92 7.37 23.65
C LEU A 266 15.41 8.24 22.50
N TYR A 267 15.08 9.52 22.55
CA TYR A 267 15.63 10.57 21.69
C TYR A 267 16.25 11.64 22.56
N ILE A 268 17.43 12.13 22.17
CA ILE A 268 18.14 13.18 22.91
C ILE A 268 18.31 14.39 22.00
N CYS A 269 17.93 15.56 22.47
CA CYS A 269 18.12 16.84 21.78
C CYS A 269 19.02 17.76 22.59
N SER A 270 19.95 18.41 21.90
CA SER A 270 20.77 19.50 22.43
C SER A 270 20.61 20.73 21.56
N LYS A 271 20.42 21.89 22.19
CA LYS A 271 20.47 23.19 21.51
C LYS A 271 21.89 23.74 21.43
N ASN A 272 22.86 23.08 22.07
CA ASN A 272 24.24 23.50 22.12
C ASN A 272 25.04 22.86 20.97
N ASN A 273 25.35 23.64 19.93
CA ASN A 273 26.20 23.20 18.82
C ASN A 273 27.62 22.81 19.22
N LEU A 274 28.09 23.24 20.40
CA LEU A 274 29.43 22.98 20.90
C LEU A 274 29.44 21.87 21.96
N LEU A 275 28.42 21.00 21.98
CA LEU A 275 28.33 19.89 22.91
C LEU A 275 29.57 18.98 22.79
N GLN A 276 30.41 18.99 23.82
CA GLN A 276 31.59 18.14 23.88
C GLN A 276 31.18 16.76 24.39
N LEU A 277 31.38 15.74 23.54
CA LEU A 277 31.18 14.35 23.88
C LEU A 277 32.54 13.70 24.11
N ASP A 278 32.67 12.97 25.21
CA ASP A 278 33.78 12.05 25.38
C ASP A 278 33.67 10.90 24.37
N GLN A 279 34.80 10.22 24.12
CA GLN A 279 34.86 9.15 23.14
C GLN A 279 33.87 8.02 23.44
N ALA A 280 33.60 7.79 24.73
CA ALA A 280 32.69 6.74 25.18
C ALA A 280 31.22 7.09 24.94
N SER A 281 30.80 8.35 25.12
CA SER A 281 29.46 8.81 24.71
C SER A 281 29.32 8.83 23.19
N LYS A 282 30.34 9.32 22.47
CA LYS A 282 30.32 9.39 21.00
C LYS A 282 30.15 8.02 20.34
N ALA A 283 30.71 6.96 20.94
CA ALA A 283 30.55 5.60 20.44
C ALA A 283 29.19 4.96 20.79
N ALA A 284 28.44 5.51 21.75
CA ALA A 284 27.18 4.94 22.23
C ALA A 284 25.93 5.60 21.61
N VAL A 285 26.10 6.68 20.84
CA VAL A 285 25.00 7.45 20.24
C VAL A 285 25.25 7.70 18.76
N THR A 286 24.17 7.84 18.00
CA THR A 286 24.25 8.37 16.63
C THR A 286 24.11 9.88 16.69
N LEU A 287 25.16 10.61 16.33
CA LEU A 287 25.13 12.07 16.29
C LEU A 287 24.47 12.54 14.98
N ILE A 288 23.45 13.39 15.10
CA ILE A 288 22.74 13.96 13.95
C ILE A 288 22.71 15.49 14.07
N CYS A 289 23.25 16.20 13.08
CA CYS A 289 23.32 17.65 13.10
C CYS A 289 22.22 18.28 12.22
N PHE A 290 21.24 18.92 12.84
CA PHE A 290 20.23 19.74 12.16
C PHE A 290 20.76 21.17 12.02
N SER A 291 21.70 21.37 11.11
CA SER A 291 22.12 22.73 10.73
C SER A 291 21.06 23.41 9.87
N ILE A 292 20.97 24.73 9.97
CA ILE A 292 20.07 25.52 9.13
C ILE A 292 20.71 25.61 7.74
N THR A 293 20.06 25.02 6.75
CA THR A 293 20.40 25.19 5.33
C THR A 293 19.82 26.50 4.80
N GLN A 294 20.50 27.13 3.83
CA GLN A 294 19.97 28.34 3.18
C GLN A 294 18.64 28.05 2.47
N THR A 295 18.54 26.87 1.86
CA THR A 295 17.33 26.36 1.21
C THR A 295 16.19 26.17 2.21
N GLY A 296 16.43 25.48 3.33
CA GLY A 296 15.44 25.30 4.39
C GLY A 296 14.98 26.62 5.02
N LEU A 297 15.89 27.59 5.16
CA LEU A 297 15.55 28.94 5.61
C LEU A 297 14.66 29.68 4.60
N ALA A 298 14.99 29.62 3.30
CA ALA A 298 14.20 30.25 2.26
C ALA A 298 12.79 29.66 2.17
N SER A 299 12.63 28.34 2.26
CA SER A 299 11.32 27.66 2.27
C SER A 299 10.45 28.15 3.42
N GLN A 300 11.03 28.33 4.62
CA GLN A 300 10.32 28.85 5.78
C GLN A 300 9.94 30.32 5.64
N LEU A 301 10.86 31.17 5.18
CA LEU A 301 10.58 32.58 4.96
C LEU A 301 9.47 32.80 3.93
N HIS A 302 9.44 31.99 2.86
CA HIS A 302 8.33 32.03 1.91
C HIS A 302 7.00 31.65 2.59
N LEU A 303 6.93 30.54 3.33
CA LEU A 303 5.71 30.12 4.02
C LEU A 303 5.22 31.18 5.04
N ASP A 304 6.13 31.71 5.85
CA ASP A 304 5.79 32.71 6.87
C ASP A 304 5.37 34.06 6.25
N ALA A 305 5.98 34.47 5.12
CA ALA A 305 5.58 35.70 4.42
C ALA A 305 4.19 35.59 3.78
N TRP A 306 3.80 34.41 3.29
CA TRP A 306 2.47 34.19 2.73
C TRP A 306 1.39 34.09 3.83
N ILE A 307 1.68 33.42 4.93
CA ILE A 307 0.75 33.30 6.07
C ILE A 307 0.63 34.63 6.83
N GLY A 308 1.73 35.38 6.96
CA GLY A 308 1.74 36.70 7.59
C GLY A 308 1.04 37.80 6.80
N ASN A 309 0.86 37.65 5.49
CA ASN A 309 0.10 38.57 4.65
C ASN A 309 -1.38 38.16 4.45
N THR A 310 -1.82 37.05 5.08
CA THR A 310 -3.20 36.55 4.98
C THR A 310 -4.00 36.63 6.29
N ASN A 311 -3.46 37.31 7.31
CA ASN A 311 -4.16 37.78 8.52
C ASN A 311 -4.04 39.29 8.66
#